data_AF-A0A1C5SEH1-F1
#
_entry.id   AF-A0A1C5SEH1-F1
#
_cell.length_a   1.000
_cell.length_b   1.000
_cell.length_c   1.000
_cell.angle_alpha   90.00
_cell.angle_beta   90.00
_cell.angle_gamma   90.00
#
_symmetry.space_group_name_H-M   'P 1'
#
loop_
_entity.id
_entity.type
_entity.pdbx_description
1 polymer ?
#
loop_
_entity_poly.entity_id
_entity_poly.type
_entity_poly.pdbx_seq_one_letter_code
_entity_poly.pdbx_strand_id
1 'polypeptide(L)'
;MRELLRNGLLVNALRLMDICEEEGTGWDVVIEACEEAHLRSPEARTDELDGTVVTLFDVDGFGGMTKQQRKEAVYWHACLYYARRDAMSNQSVRERFGLDDPRASRLAVSRLIRECCEEGLIREEGPTVGTRYRRYIPAWA
;
A
#
# COMPACT_ATOMS: atom_id res chain seq x y z
N MET A 1 -22.45 14.06 -1.49
CA MET A 1 -21.26 13.21 -1.67
C MET A 1 -21.22 12.68 -3.11
N ARG A 2 -20.91 13.53 -4.10
CA ARG A 2 -21.09 13.22 -5.53
C ARG A 2 -19.95 13.72 -6.47
N GLU A 3 -18.82 14.22 -5.97
CA GLU A 3 -17.87 14.97 -6.81
C GLU A 3 -16.44 14.38 -6.92
N LEU A 4 -16.21 13.11 -6.57
CA LEU A 4 -14.88 12.49 -6.78
C LEU A 4 -14.80 11.58 -8.01
N LEU A 5 -15.93 11.21 -8.61
CA LEU A 5 -16.00 10.26 -9.72
C LEU A 5 -16.36 10.98 -11.03
N ARG A 6 -15.56 10.76 -12.08
CA ARG A 6 -15.79 11.35 -13.41
C ARG A 6 -17.18 11.02 -13.96
N ASN A 7 -17.69 9.81 -13.73
CA ASN A 7 -18.97 9.33 -14.26
C ASN A 7 -19.80 8.59 -13.20
N GLY A 8 -20.34 9.30 -12.21
CA GLY A 8 -21.09 8.69 -11.10
C GLY A 8 -22.32 7.87 -11.51
N LEU A 9 -23.02 8.23 -12.59
CA LEU A 9 -24.16 7.45 -13.09
C LEU A 9 -23.76 6.06 -13.61
N LEU A 10 -22.64 5.99 -14.34
CA LEU A 10 -22.09 4.72 -14.83
C LEU A 10 -21.66 3.84 -13.67
N VAL A 11 -20.96 4.41 -12.68
CA VAL A 11 -20.51 3.67 -11.49
C VAL A 11 -21.71 3.07 -10.73
N ASN A 12 -22.78 3.84 -10.55
CA ASN A 12 -24.00 3.33 -9.91
C ASN A 12 -24.65 2.20 -10.70
N ALA A 13 -24.68 2.27 -12.04
CA ALA A 13 -25.20 1.20 -12.87
C ALA A 13 -24.35 -0.07 -12.75
N LEU A 14 -23.03 0.04 -12.78
CA LEU A 14 -22.11 -1.10 -12.62
C LEU A 14 -22.23 -1.74 -11.23
N ARG A 15 -22.45 -0.94 -10.19
CA ARG A 15 -22.73 -1.43 -8.83
C ARG A 15 -24.04 -2.22 -8.75
N LEU A 16 -25.11 -1.72 -9.37
CA LEU A 16 -26.40 -2.44 -9.41
C LEU A 16 -26.31 -3.77 -10.18
N MET A 17 -25.33 -3.89 -11.08
CA MET A 17 -25.04 -5.11 -11.83
C MET A 17 -24.01 -6.03 -11.14
N ASP A 18 -23.55 -5.68 -9.93
CA ASP A 18 -22.55 -6.44 -9.18
C ASP A 18 -21.18 -6.57 -9.90
N ILE A 19 -20.81 -5.53 -10.68
CA ILE A 19 -19.53 -5.46 -11.41
C ILE A 19 -18.49 -4.61 -10.67
N CYS A 20 -18.93 -3.62 -9.91
CA CYS A 20 -18.05 -2.69 -9.19
C CYS A 20 -18.42 -2.62 -7.70
N GLU A 21 -17.39 -2.52 -6.88
CA GLU A 21 -17.51 -2.29 -5.43
C GLU A 21 -17.65 -0.79 -5.10
N GLU A 22 -17.82 -0.47 -3.81
CA GLU A 22 -17.90 0.91 -3.33
C GLU A 22 -16.52 1.52 -3.03
N GLU A 23 -16.45 2.84 -2.88
CA GLU A 23 -15.37 3.58 -2.21
C GLU A 23 -13.91 3.28 -2.60
N GLY A 24 -13.69 2.66 -3.76
CA GLY A 24 -12.35 2.26 -4.20
C GLY A 24 -11.87 0.91 -3.65
N THR A 25 -12.73 0.11 -3.03
CA THR A 25 -12.38 -1.21 -2.45
C THR A 25 -11.77 -2.16 -3.48
N GLY A 26 -12.15 -2.06 -4.75
CA GLY A 26 -11.49 -2.81 -5.83
C GLY A 26 -9.98 -2.54 -5.93
N TRP A 27 -9.51 -1.34 -5.56
CA TRP A 27 -8.08 -1.05 -5.48
C TRP A 27 -7.44 -1.74 -4.27
N ASP A 28 -8.11 -1.74 -3.12
CA ASP A 28 -7.63 -2.44 -1.93
C ASP A 28 -7.48 -3.95 -2.20
N VAL A 29 -8.42 -4.55 -2.93
CA VAL A 29 -8.35 -5.96 -3.37
C VAL A 29 -7.13 -6.20 -4.27
N VAL A 30 -6.84 -5.28 -5.20
CA VAL A 30 -5.64 -5.37 -6.05
C VAL A 30 -4.37 -5.26 -5.22
N ILE A 31 -4.30 -4.33 -4.26
CA ILE A 31 -3.14 -4.18 -3.38
C ILE A 31 -2.95 -5.44 -2.53
N GLU A 32 -4.01 -5.97 -1.93
CA GLU A 32 -3.96 -7.20 -1.14
C GLU A 32 -3.44 -8.38 -1.97
N ALA A 33 -3.95 -8.58 -3.19
CA ALA A 33 -3.47 -9.63 -4.08
C ALA A 33 -1.98 -9.47 -4.42
N CYS A 34 -1.49 -8.24 -4.60
CA CYS A 34 -0.06 -7.99 -4.76
C CYS A 34 0.74 -8.35 -3.49
N GLU A 35 0.24 -8.06 -2.29
CA GLU A 35 0.91 -8.39 -1.03
C GLU A 35 0.98 -9.89 -0.77
N GLU A 36 -0.11 -10.62 -1.02
CA GLU A 36 -0.18 -12.08 -0.90
C GLU A 36 0.80 -12.79 -1.84
N ALA A 37 0.99 -12.23 -3.04
CA ALA A 37 1.96 -12.72 -4.01
C ALA A 37 3.38 -12.17 -3.81
N HIS A 38 3.61 -11.35 -2.77
CA HIS A 38 4.88 -10.66 -2.47
C HIS A 38 5.40 -9.79 -3.62
N LEU A 39 4.49 -9.26 -4.43
CA LEU A 39 4.78 -8.43 -5.58
C LEU A 39 4.93 -6.96 -5.18
N ARG A 40 5.52 -6.20 -6.09
CA ARG A 40 5.52 -4.74 -5.98
C ARG A 40 4.10 -4.20 -6.15
N SER A 41 3.83 -3.02 -5.60
CA SER A 41 2.54 -2.37 -5.79
C SER A 41 2.32 -1.96 -7.25
N PRO A 42 1.05 -1.90 -7.70
CA PRO A 42 0.70 -1.40 -9.02
C PRO A 42 1.23 0.02 -9.24
N GLU A 43 1.66 0.30 -10.46
CA GLU A 43 2.03 1.66 -10.88
C GLU A 43 0.85 2.31 -11.60
N ALA A 44 0.35 3.42 -11.07
CA ALA A 44 -0.60 4.27 -11.75
C ALA A 44 0.12 5.50 -12.31
N ARG A 45 0.10 5.65 -13.63
CA ARG A 45 0.62 6.81 -14.37
C ARG A 45 -0.54 7.52 -15.02
N THR A 46 -0.58 8.84 -14.93
CA THR A 46 -1.46 9.65 -15.79
C THR A 46 -0.59 10.43 -16.75
N ASP A 47 -0.86 10.29 -18.04
CA ASP A 47 -0.30 11.12 -19.10
C ASP A 47 -1.42 12.04 -19.61
N GLU A 48 -1.08 13.29 -19.92
CA GLU A 48 -2.01 14.28 -20.48
C GLU A 48 -2.58 13.84 -21.84
N LEU A 49 -1.86 12.98 -22.57
CA LEU A 49 -2.26 12.46 -23.88
C LEU A 49 -2.87 11.05 -23.80
N ASP A 50 -2.32 10.16 -22.97
CA ASP A 50 -2.66 8.72 -22.97
C ASP A 50 -3.67 8.31 -21.87
N GLY A 51 -4.09 9.24 -21.02
CA GLY A 51 -4.99 8.97 -19.91
C GLY A 51 -4.31 8.25 -18.74
N THR A 52 -5.08 7.51 -17.94
CA THR A 52 -4.55 6.78 -16.78
C THR A 52 -4.20 5.35 -17.16
N VAL A 53 -2.94 4.98 -17.01
CA VAL A 53 -2.42 3.63 -17.22
C VAL A 53 -2.06 3.02 -15.87
N VAL A 54 -2.60 1.83 -15.58
CA VAL A 54 -2.25 1.04 -14.40
C VAL A 54 -1.49 -0.21 -14.85
N THR A 55 -0.29 -0.41 -14.30
CA THR A 55 0.56 -1.56 -14.62
C THR A 55 0.65 -2.50 -13.41
N LEU A 56 0.35 -3.78 -13.64
CA LEU A 56 0.60 -4.88 -12.72
C LEU A 56 1.85 -5.64 -13.15
N PHE A 57 2.58 -6.19 -12.20
CA PHE A 57 3.85 -6.89 -12.40
C PHE A 57 3.76 -8.31 -11.85
N ASP A 58 4.41 -9.28 -12.48
CA ASP A 58 4.33 -10.70 -12.13
C ASP A 58 5.58 -11.25 -11.42
N VAL A 59 6.70 -10.52 -11.47
CA VAL A 59 7.95 -10.88 -10.80
C VAL A 59 8.46 -9.67 -10.06
N ASP A 60 8.47 -9.71 -8.72
CA ASP A 60 9.45 -9.00 -7.88
C ASP A 60 9.22 -9.26 -6.39
N GLY A 61 9.92 -10.26 -5.83
CA GLY A 61 10.10 -10.34 -4.37
C GLY A 61 11.01 -9.22 -3.85
N PHE A 62 11.23 -9.14 -2.54
CA PHE A 62 11.99 -8.03 -1.93
C PHE A 62 13.32 -7.72 -2.63
N GLY A 63 14.06 -8.75 -3.07
CA GLY A 63 15.35 -8.60 -3.77
C GLY A 63 15.27 -8.01 -5.18
N GLY A 64 14.17 -8.24 -5.91
CA GLY A 64 13.96 -7.73 -7.27
C GLY A 64 13.54 -6.25 -7.31
N MET A 65 12.90 -5.79 -6.23
CA MET A 65 12.47 -4.39 -6.13
C MET A 65 13.65 -3.41 -5.96
N THR A 66 13.56 -2.29 -6.65
CA THR A 66 14.34 -1.09 -6.37
C THR A 66 13.97 -0.51 -5.00
N LYS A 67 14.83 0.36 -4.47
CA LYS A 67 14.57 1.03 -3.18
C LYS A 67 13.26 1.82 -3.21
N GLN A 68 12.97 2.52 -4.31
CA GLN A 68 11.75 3.32 -4.45
C GLN A 68 10.50 2.45 -4.49
N GLN A 69 10.54 1.36 -5.26
CA GLN A 69 9.44 0.40 -5.33
C GLN A 69 9.14 -0.19 -3.95
N ARG A 70 10.15 -0.53 -3.14
CA ARG A 70 9.93 -1.01 -1.77
C ARG A 70 9.22 0.02 -0.88
N LYS A 71 9.52 1.31 -1.05
CA LYS A 71 8.89 2.39 -0.27
C LYS A 71 7.43 2.59 -0.68
N GLU A 72 7.15 2.61 -1.99
CA GLU A 72 5.78 2.65 -2.52
C GLU A 72 4.97 1.46 -2.00
N ALA A 73 5.61 0.30 -1.94
CA ALA A 73 5.03 -0.91 -1.44
C ALA A 73 4.69 -0.80 0.07
N VAL A 74 5.59 -0.22 0.89
CA VAL A 74 5.31 0.10 2.30
C VAL A 74 4.19 1.15 2.45
N TYR A 75 4.14 2.16 1.59
CA TYR A 75 3.07 3.16 1.58
C TYR A 75 1.70 2.52 1.35
N TRP A 76 1.58 1.69 0.31
CA TRP A 76 0.32 0.99 0.01
C TRP A 76 -0.08 0.01 1.11
N HIS A 77 0.88 -0.63 1.79
CA HIS A 77 0.59 -1.45 2.97
C HIS A 77 -0.02 -0.64 4.10
N ALA A 78 0.52 0.55 4.36
CA ALA A 78 -0.04 1.44 5.37
C ALA A 78 -1.47 1.88 5.01
N CYS A 79 -1.72 2.19 3.73
CA CYS A 79 -3.05 2.54 3.23
C CYS A 79 -4.04 1.38 3.39
N LEU A 80 -3.63 0.15 3.06
CA LEU A 80 -4.47 -1.04 3.19
C LEU A 80 -4.84 -1.31 4.66
N TYR A 81 -3.88 -1.22 5.58
CA TYR A 81 -4.15 -1.32 7.02
C TYR A 81 -5.09 -0.21 7.49
N TYR A 82 -4.86 1.02 7.06
CA TYR A 82 -5.70 2.15 7.45
C TYR A 82 -7.14 2.02 6.96
N ALA A 83 -7.35 1.56 5.71
CA ALA A 83 -8.67 1.25 5.17
C ALA A 83 -9.42 0.20 6.01
N ARG A 84 -8.67 -0.75 6.62
CA ARG A 84 -9.18 -1.76 7.55
C ARG A 84 -9.34 -1.25 8.98
N ARG A 85 -9.14 0.05 9.23
CA ARG A 85 -9.13 0.67 10.57
C ARG A 85 -8.08 0.08 11.50
N ASP A 86 -6.92 -0.25 10.94
CA ASP A 86 -5.76 -0.75 11.66
C ASP A 86 -4.48 0.01 11.22
N ALA A 87 -3.36 -0.26 11.86
CA ALA A 87 -2.08 0.36 11.55
C ALA A 87 -0.99 -0.70 11.30
N MET A 88 -0.15 -0.50 10.29
CA MET A 88 0.90 -1.48 9.99
C MET A 88 1.98 -1.50 11.08
N SER A 89 2.76 -2.59 11.13
CA SER A 89 3.88 -2.76 12.05
C SER A 89 5.13 -3.27 11.32
N ASN A 90 6.28 -3.25 11.99
CA ASN A 90 7.49 -3.87 11.45
C ASN A 90 7.31 -5.38 11.17
N GLN A 91 6.36 -6.04 11.84
CA GLN A 91 6.04 -7.43 11.58
C GLN A 91 5.24 -7.58 10.29
N SER A 92 4.15 -6.82 10.14
CA SER A 92 3.29 -6.93 8.95
C SER A 92 4.05 -6.57 7.66
N VAL A 93 4.96 -5.59 7.71
CA VAL A 93 5.82 -5.25 6.56
C VAL A 93 6.78 -6.40 6.21
N ARG A 94 7.25 -7.19 7.19
CA ARG A 94 8.08 -8.37 6.88
C ARG A 94 7.27 -9.47 6.22
N GLU A 95 6.07 -9.74 6.73
CA GLU A 95 5.14 -10.73 6.19
C GLU A 95 4.76 -10.38 4.75
N ARG A 96 4.43 -9.12 4.50
CA ARG A 96 4.18 -8.55 3.17
C ARG A 96 5.29 -8.87 2.15
N PHE A 97 6.54 -8.80 2.58
CA PHE A 97 7.69 -9.03 1.70
C PHE A 97 8.17 -10.49 1.70
N GLY A 98 7.48 -11.41 2.37
CA GLY A 98 7.90 -12.82 2.49
C GLY A 98 9.24 -13.00 3.22
N LEU A 99 9.54 -12.12 4.19
CA LEU A 99 10.84 -12.10 4.88
C LEU A 99 10.79 -12.86 6.21
N ASP A 100 10.75 -14.20 6.13
CA ASP A 100 10.42 -15.08 7.26
C ASP A 100 11.46 -15.11 8.41
N ASP A 101 12.79 -15.10 8.16
CA ASP A 101 13.82 -14.82 9.20
C ASP A 101 15.22 -14.66 8.58
N PRO A 102 15.95 -13.56 8.82
CA PRO A 102 17.00 -13.49 9.85
C PRO A 102 17.04 -12.13 10.60
N ARG A 103 17.99 -11.90 11.53
CA ARG A 103 18.27 -10.55 12.09
C ARG A 103 18.46 -9.47 11.01
N ALA A 104 19.02 -9.85 9.87
CA ALA A 104 19.28 -8.94 8.75
C ALA A 104 17.99 -8.39 8.11
N SER A 105 16.93 -9.20 7.98
CA SER A 105 15.65 -8.72 7.42
C SER A 105 14.98 -7.72 8.35
N ARG A 106 15.06 -7.94 9.68
CA ARG A 106 14.56 -6.98 10.68
C ARG A 106 15.24 -5.63 10.57
N LEU A 107 16.56 -5.60 10.40
CA LEU A 107 17.31 -4.34 10.26
C LEU A 107 16.98 -3.64 8.93
N ALA A 108 16.90 -4.39 7.83
CA ALA A 108 16.53 -3.84 6.52
C ALA A 108 15.14 -3.21 6.54
N VAL A 109 14.13 -3.92 7.06
CA VAL A 109 12.76 -3.41 7.18
C VAL A 109 12.69 -2.21 8.13
N SER A 110 13.36 -2.27 9.27
CA SER A 110 13.39 -1.14 10.21
C SER A 110 14.06 0.10 9.61
N ARG A 111 15.04 -0.07 8.71
CA ARG A 111 15.63 1.04 7.97
C ARG A 111 14.67 1.58 6.92
N LEU A 112 14.05 0.70 6.13
CA LEU A 112 13.10 1.08 5.10
C LEU A 112 11.92 1.88 5.69
N ILE A 113 11.33 1.42 6.79
CA ILE A 113 10.22 2.12 7.47
C ILE A 113 10.66 3.51 7.93
N ARG A 114 11.86 3.64 8.50
CA ARG A 114 12.39 4.96 8.91
C ARG A 114 12.52 5.92 7.73
N GLU A 115 13.07 5.45 6.61
CA GLU A 115 13.18 6.25 5.40
C GLU A 115 11.80 6.67 4.87
N CYS A 116 10.80 5.78 4.94
CA CYS A 116 9.41 6.11 4.58
C CYS A 116 8.83 7.19 5.51
N CYS A 117 9.14 7.16 6.81
CA CYS A 117 8.76 8.23 7.74
C CYS A 117 9.48 9.55 7.42
N GLU A 118 10.79 9.50 7.14
CA GLU A 118 11.61 10.66 6.79
C GLU A 118 11.12 11.35 5.50
N GLU A 119 10.64 10.56 4.53
CA GLU A 119 10.06 11.06 3.28
C GLU A 119 8.58 11.43 3.38
N GLY A 120 7.97 11.27 4.57
CA GLY A 120 6.57 11.65 4.80
C GLY A 120 5.56 10.76 4.06
N LEU A 121 5.92 9.51 3.72
CA LEU A 121 4.97 8.54 3.16
C LEU A 121 4.05 7.98 4.26
N ILE A 122 4.63 7.74 5.44
CA ILE A 122 3.95 7.17 6.61
C ILE A 122 4.33 7.94 7.88
N ARG A 123 3.54 7.79 8.94
CA ARG A 123 3.82 8.37 10.27
C ARG A 123 3.46 7.40 11.39
N GLU A 124 3.99 7.63 12.58
CA GLU A 124 3.57 6.89 13.77
C GLU A 124 2.11 7.24 14.12
N GLU A 125 1.31 6.24 14.48
CA GLU A 125 -0.14 6.38 14.74
C GLU A 125 -0.44 7.20 16.02
N GLY A 126 0.43 7.12 17.04
CA GLY A 126 0.17 7.69 18.36
C GLY A 126 1.43 8.21 19.08
N PRO A 127 1.32 8.52 20.39
CA PRO A 127 2.47 8.99 21.17
C PRO A 127 3.58 7.95 21.19
N THR A 128 4.82 8.41 21.34
CA THR A 128 6.02 7.56 21.24
C THR A 128 5.97 6.40 22.22
N VAL A 129 5.64 5.21 21.70
CA VAL A 129 5.73 3.94 22.41
C VAL A 129 7.12 3.33 22.23
N GLY A 130 7.48 2.39 23.11
CA GLY A 130 8.71 1.63 22.97
C GLY A 130 8.82 0.98 21.57
N THR A 131 10.03 0.87 21.04
CA THR A 131 10.32 0.45 19.65
C THR A 131 9.62 -0.84 19.21
N ARG A 132 9.30 -1.74 20.16
CA ARG A 132 8.61 -3.01 19.90
C ARG A 132 7.14 -2.85 19.49
N TYR A 133 6.48 -1.79 19.95
CA TYR A 133 5.03 -1.59 19.81
C TYR A 133 4.67 -0.45 18.84
N ARG A 134 5.65 0.08 18.09
CA ARG A 134 5.40 1.14 17.12
C ARG A 134 4.48 0.64 16.01
N ARG A 135 3.49 1.47 15.71
CA ARG A 135 2.53 1.28 14.62
C ARG A 135 2.57 2.49 13.70
N TYR A 136 2.28 2.26 12.43
CA TYR A 136 2.40 3.27 11.39
C TYR A 136 1.14 3.33 10.54
N ILE A 137 0.76 4.54 10.15
CA ILE A 137 -0.35 4.83 9.25
C ILE A 137 0.14 5.75 8.12
N PRO A 138 -0.64 5.92 7.03
CA PRO A 138 -0.29 6.89 5.99
C PRO A 138 -0.10 8.28 6.57
N ALA A 139 0.86 9.05 6.06
CA ALA A 139 1.19 10.34 6.65
C ALA A 139 0.04 11.36 6.59
N TRP A 140 -0.86 11.22 5.61
CA TRP A 140 -2.02 12.08 5.39
C TRP A 140 -3.23 11.72 6.27
N ALA A 141 -3.23 10.52 6.86
CA ALA A 141 -4.26 10.09 7.79
C ALA A 141 -4.12 10.80 9.14
#